data_AF-A0A7J8GIY5-F1
#
_entry.id   AF-A0A7J8GIY5-F1
#
_cell.length_a   1.000
_cell.length_b   1.000
_cell.length_c   1.000
_cell.angle_alpha   90.00
_cell.angle_beta   90.00
_cell.angle_gamma   90.00
#
_symmetry.space_group_name_H-M   'P 1'
#
loop_
_entity.id
_entity.type
_entity.pdbx_description
1 polymer ?
#
loop_
_entity_poly.entity_id
_entity_poly.type
_entity_poly.pdbx_seq_one_letter_code
_entity_poly.pdbx_strand_id
1 'polypeptide(L)'
;MDAVAHMEEDLKVLMKADPDRQESLQAEVIPDPMDGEQTWPTEEELNEANDFLKESSKVVKKVPKGTSSYQAEWILDEDGESGGEGDEYDDIEHGEFMEEESQDESSEEEEEECETMTIGESVRDDLYDEKVDEEAEEKMLEKYKQERLEEMFPDEVDTPRDVAARIRFQKYRGLKSFRTSPWDPKENLPQDYARIFQFQNFTNTRKRIFKEIEEKEVEGAEVGWYVTLHVSEVPLSVVEYFKRGAPLIAISLLPHEQKMSVLNMVVSRHPGNTEPVKAKEELIFHCGFRRFRASPLFSQHTAADKHKFQRFLTADMALVVTVYAPITFPPASVLLFKQNSKGMHSLIATGHLLSVDPDRMVIKRVVLSGHPFKIFTKMAVVRYMFFSREDVLWFQPVELRTKWGRRGHIKEPIGTHGHMKCNFDGKLKSQDTVLMNLYKRVFPKWTYDPHVPEPVPWVKSEISSTGPEVDME
;
A
#
# COMPACT_ATOMS: atom_id res chain seq x y z
N MET A 1 -13.23 46.88 -46.39
CA MET A 1 -12.42 47.21 -45.20
C MET A 1 -13.21 47.97 -44.12
N ASP A 2 -14.49 48.32 -44.33
CA ASP A 2 -15.24 49.18 -43.39
C ASP A 2 -16.30 48.48 -42.52
N ALA A 3 -16.35 47.15 -42.47
CA ALA A 3 -17.34 46.43 -41.63
C ALA A 3 -16.78 45.99 -40.26
N VAL A 4 -15.46 46.05 -40.05
CA VAL A 4 -14.80 45.61 -38.80
C VAL A 4 -14.67 46.76 -37.80
N ALA A 5 -14.71 48.02 -38.26
CA ALA A 5 -14.52 49.19 -37.42
C ALA A 5 -15.76 49.61 -36.60
N HIS A 6 -16.95 49.04 -36.89
CA HIS A 6 -18.20 49.39 -36.19
C HIS A 6 -18.57 48.45 -35.03
N MET A 7 -17.76 47.45 -34.70
CA MET A 7 -17.99 46.53 -33.56
C MET A 7 -17.04 46.77 -32.37
N GLU A 8 -16.24 47.85 -32.40
CA GLU A 8 -15.42 48.31 -31.26
C GLU A 8 -16.15 49.38 -30.42
N GLU A 9 -17.48 49.48 -30.52
CA GLU A 9 -18.30 50.31 -29.64
C GLU A 9 -18.29 49.72 -28.21
N ASP A 10 -17.51 50.37 -27.33
CA ASP A 10 -17.53 50.34 -25.86
C ASP A 10 -17.45 48.96 -25.17
N LEU A 11 -16.30 48.28 -25.27
CA LEU A 11 -15.92 47.25 -24.29
C LEU A 11 -15.75 47.87 -22.90
N LYS A 12 -16.85 47.96 -22.13
CA LYS A 12 -16.86 48.45 -20.76
C LYS A 12 -16.14 47.44 -19.85
N VAL A 13 -14.93 47.80 -19.41
CA VAL A 13 -14.18 47.00 -18.44
C VAL A 13 -14.93 46.98 -17.11
N LEU A 14 -15.48 45.82 -16.74
CA LEU A 14 -16.25 45.64 -15.51
C LEU A 14 -15.34 45.59 -14.28
N MET A 15 -14.26 44.81 -14.36
CA MET A 15 -13.35 44.57 -13.23
C MET A 15 -11.96 44.21 -13.74
N LYS A 16 -10.92 44.58 -12.99
CA LYS A 16 -9.55 44.10 -13.18
C LYS A 16 -9.11 43.38 -11.93
N ALA A 17 -8.31 42.33 -12.09
CA ALA A 17 -7.71 41.64 -10.95
C ALA A 17 -6.77 42.60 -10.20
N ASP A 18 -6.98 42.71 -8.89
CA ASP A 18 -6.11 43.49 -8.01
C ASP A 18 -4.86 42.65 -7.70
N PRO A 19 -3.65 43.10 -8.09
CA PRO A 19 -2.43 42.31 -7.94
C PRO A 19 -2.12 41.97 -6.48
N ASP A 20 -2.54 42.80 -5.52
CA ASP A 20 -2.25 42.59 -4.09
C ASP A 20 -3.15 41.52 -3.46
N ARG A 21 -4.35 41.29 -4.04
CA ARG A 21 -5.31 40.26 -3.59
C ARG A 21 -5.22 38.98 -4.40
N GLN A 22 -4.49 39.00 -5.51
CA GLN A 22 -4.38 37.87 -6.41
C GLN A 22 -3.62 36.73 -5.70
N GLU A 23 -4.29 35.59 -5.52
CA GLU A 23 -3.63 34.42 -4.96
C GLU A 23 -2.54 33.90 -5.90
N SER A 24 -1.41 33.48 -5.33
CA SER A 24 -0.32 32.85 -6.07
C SER A 24 -0.75 31.53 -6.69
N LEU A 25 -0.20 31.24 -7.89
CA LEU A 25 -0.38 29.98 -8.62
C LEU A 25 0.40 28.80 -8.00
N GLN A 26 1.18 29.04 -6.94
CA GLN A 26 1.90 27.99 -6.22
C GLN A 26 0.93 27.02 -5.53
N ALA A 27 0.76 25.85 -6.14
CA ALA A 27 -0.08 24.77 -5.61
C ALA A 27 0.60 23.98 -4.49
N GLU A 28 1.93 23.98 -4.45
CA GLU A 28 2.76 23.17 -3.55
C GLU A 28 3.63 24.05 -2.66
N VAL A 29 3.86 23.60 -1.43
CA VAL A 29 4.89 24.17 -0.57
C VAL A 29 6.24 23.64 -1.03
N ILE A 30 7.20 24.53 -1.28
CA ILE A 30 8.60 24.16 -1.50
C ILE A 30 9.20 23.89 -0.11
N PRO A 31 9.47 22.63 0.26
CA PRO A 31 10.04 22.32 1.57
C PRO A 31 11.49 22.79 1.59
N ASP A 32 11.92 23.44 2.66
CA ASP A 32 13.34 23.71 2.88
C ASP A 32 14.04 22.39 3.29
N PRO A 33 15.01 21.88 2.50
CA PRO A 33 15.70 20.63 2.82
C PRO A 33 16.44 20.65 4.16
N MET A 34 16.81 21.83 4.67
CA MET A 34 17.62 21.97 5.89
C MET A 34 16.78 21.99 7.18
N ASP A 35 15.46 22.17 7.07
CA ASP A 35 14.56 22.39 8.24
C ASP A 35 14.30 21.12 9.06
N GLY A 36 14.76 19.95 8.59
CA GLY A 36 14.59 18.65 9.24
C GLY A 36 15.89 17.96 9.69
N GLU A 37 17.08 18.54 9.43
CA GLU A 37 18.38 17.90 9.71
C GLU A 37 19.16 18.52 10.88
N GLN A 38 18.63 19.55 11.54
CA GLN A 38 19.37 20.25 12.59
C GLN A 38 19.13 19.66 14.00
N THR A 39 19.51 18.40 14.20
CA THR A 39 19.95 17.93 15.53
C THR A 39 21.43 17.63 15.42
N TRP A 40 22.27 18.61 15.76
CA TRP A 40 23.65 18.31 16.10
C TRP A 40 23.60 17.30 17.26
N PRO A 41 24.23 16.12 17.14
CA PRO A 41 24.34 15.20 18.27
C PRO A 41 24.93 15.95 19.46
N THR A 42 24.27 15.89 20.60
CA THR A 42 24.82 16.45 21.84
C THR A 42 26.10 15.70 22.21
N GLU A 43 27.06 16.36 22.87
CA GLU A 43 28.32 15.73 23.30
C GLU A 43 28.08 14.49 24.18
N GLU A 44 26.92 14.40 24.84
CA GLU A 44 26.50 13.26 25.65
C GLU A 44 26.19 12.02 24.79
N GLU A 45 25.48 12.16 23.66
CA GLU A 45 25.15 11.02 22.79
C GLU A 45 26.41 10.50 22.04
N LEU A 46 27.35 11.39 21.73
CA LEU A 46 28.65 11.02 21.15
C LEU A 46 29.54 10.27 22.15
N ASN A 47 29.49 10.64 23.44
CA ASN A 47 30.19 9.93 24.49
C ASN A 47 29.55 8.57 24.78
N GLU A 48 28.22 8.47 24.82
CA GLU A 48 27.52 7.18 25.00
C GLU A 48 27.80 6.22 23.83
N ALA A 49 27.81 6.70 22.58
CA ALA A 49 28.18 5.87 21.43
C ALA A 49 29.65 5.42 21.48
N ASN A 50 30.56 6.29 21.93
CA ASN A 50 31.97 5.94 22.12
C ASN A 50 32.18 4.96 23.28
N ASP A 51 31.39 5.04 24.34
CA ASP A 51 31.45 4.13 25.47
C ASP A 51 30.85 2.75 25.10
N PHE A 52 29.78 2.71 24.30
CA PHE A 52 29.27 1.48 23.68
C PHE A 52 30.29 0.81 22.74
N LEU A 53 31.03 1.58 21.96
CA LEU A 53 32.11 1.08 21.10
C LEU A 53 33.33 0.57 21.92
N LYS A 54 33.60 1.17 23.07
CA LYS A 54 34.65 0.71 24.02
C LYS A 54 34.24 -0.53 24.81
N GLU A 55 32.96 -0.74 25.08
CA GLU A 55 32.46 -1.97 25.73
C GLU A 55 32.42 -3.14 24.74
N SER A 56 32.00 -2.91 23.49
CA SER A 56 31.94 -3.96 22.46
C SER A 56 33.30 -4.40 21.91
N SER A 57 34.33 -3.55 22.00
CA SER A 57 35.69 -3.87 21.53
C SER A 57 36.54 -4.72 22.50
N LYS A 58 36.02 -5.09 23.68
CA LYS A 58 36.79 -5.78 24.72
C LYS A 58 36.81 -7.31 24.67
N VAL A 59 36.20 -7.98 23.69
CA VAL A 59 36.19 -9.45 23.66
C VAL A 59 36.66 -9.98 22.30
N VAL A 60 37.98 -10.04 22.12
CA VAL A 60 38.60 -10.87 21.07
C VAL A 60 39.05 -12.17 21.74
N LYS A 61 38.21 -13.21 21.70
CA LYS A 61 38.58 -14.56 22.16
C LYS A 61 39.55 -15.18 21.16
N LYS A 62 40.73 -15.61 21.62
CA LYS A 62 41.67 -16.40 20.81
C LYS A 62 41.16 -17.84 20.77
N VAL A 63 40.46 -18.19 19.71
CA VAL A 63 39.95 -19.54 19.49
C VAL A 63 40.91 -20.29 18.55
N PRO A 64 41.24 -21.58 18.80
CA PRO A 64 42.02 -22.39 17.87
C PRO A 64 41.43 -22.42 16.45
N LYS A 65 42.28 -22.64 15.43
CA LYS A 65 41.82 -22.75 14.04
C LYS A 65 40.96 -24.01 13.90
N GLY A 66 39.71 -23.85 13.48
CA GLY A 66 38.76 -24.96 13.24
C GLY A 66 37.68 -25.14 14.32
N THR A 67 37.69 -24.35 15.40
CA THR A 67 36.67 -24.45 16.46
C THR A 67 35.37 -23.75 16.05
N SER A 68 34.23 -24.45 16.19
CA SER A 68 32.90 -23.89 15.92
C SER A 68 32.54 -22.81 16.95
N SER A 69 31.68 -21.85 16.57
CA SER A 69 31.21 -20.78 17.47
C SER A 69 30.63 -21.31 18.78
N TYR A 70 29.93 -22.44 18.74
CA TYR A 70 29.40 -23.11 19.93
C TYR A 70 30.51 -23.67 20.84
N GLN A 71 31.60 -24.19 20.29
CA GLN A 71 32.74 -24.67 21.09
C GLN A 71 33.53 -23.51 21.70
N ALA A 72 33.58 -22.36 21.03
CA ALA A 72 34.28 -21.16 21.50
C ALA A 72 33.63 -20.52 22.75
N GLU A 73 32.32 -20.72 22.96
CA GLU A 73 31.60 -20.20 24.13
C GLU A 73 31.98 -20.93 25.44
N TRP A 74 32.44 -22.18 25.35
CA TRP A 74 32.84 -22.99 26.52
C TRP A 74 34.29 -22.75 26.98
N ILE A 75 35.09 -22.03 26.20
CA ILE A 75 36.44 -21.63 26.62
C ILE A 75 36.27 -20.48 27.63
N LEU A 76 36.40 -20.81 28.92
CA LEU A 76 36.40 -19.88 30.05
C LEU A 76 37.77 -19.20 30.19
N ASP A 77 37.79 -17.92 30.58
CA ASP A 77 39.02 -17.17 30.82
C ASP A 77 39.67 -17.62 32.15
N GLU A 78 40.97 -17.94 32.09
CA GLU A 78 41.75 -18.53 33.18
C GLU A 78 42.40 -17.43 34.04
N ASP A 79 41.82 -17.15 35.22
CA ASP A 79 42.51 -16.55 36.37
C ASP A 79 42.21 -17.41 37.61
N GLY A 80 43.16 -18.27 37.98
CA GLY A 80 43.12 -19.03 39.24
C GLY A 80 43.83 -20.39 39.19
N GLU A 81 45.14 -20.40 39.49
CA GLU A 81 45.93 -21.62 39.75
C GLU A 81 45.37 -22.46 40.91
N SER A 82 45.30 -23.79 40.73
CA SER A 82 45.66 -24.80 41.75
C SER A 82 45.68 -26.24 41.21
N GLY A 83 46.88 -26.73 40.90
CA GLY A 83 47.48 -28.02 41.33
C GLY A 83 46.80 -29.40 41.14
N GLY A 84 47.49 -30.27 40.38
CA GLY A 84 47.70 -31.73 40.57
C GLY A 84 46.48 -32.67 40.45
N GLU A 85 46.53 -33.89 39.92
CA GLU A 85 47.58 -34.87 39.60
C GLU A 85 47.11 -35.72 38.38
N GLY A 86 48.04 -36.43 37.73
CA GLY A 86 47.77 -37.23 36.53
C GLY A 86 47.20 -38.62 36.80
N ASP A 87 46.79 -39.27 35.72
CA ASP A 87 46.95 -40.71 35.48
C ASP A 87 46.89 -40.97 33.95
N GLU A 88 47.87 -41.75 33.47
CA GLU A 88 48.01 -42.26 32.10
C GLU A 88 47.19 -43.56 31.88
N TYR A 89 47.25 -44.06 30.63
CA TYR A 89 46.70 -45.31 30.05
C TYR A 89 45.25 -45.18 29.54
N ASP A 90 44.86 -45.57 28.32
CA ASP A 90 45.43 -46.57 27.39
C ASP A 90 45.23 -46.21 25.92
N ASP A 91 46.14 -46.77 25.13
CA ASP A 91 46.28 -46.81 23.68
C ASP A 91 45.40 -47.93 23.08
N ILE A 92 44.65 -47.65 22.00
CA ILE A 92 44.25 -48.67 21.01
C ILE A 92 44.23 -48.02 19.61
N GLU A 93 45.27 -48.34 18.84
CA GLU A 93 45.33 -48.23 17.39
C GLU A 93 44.45 -49.28 16.67
N HIS A 94 44.07 -48.87 15.45
CA HIS A 94 43.84 -49.64 14.23
C HIS A 94 42.46 -50.25 13.88
N GLY A 95 42.04 -49.88 12.66
CA GLY A 95 41.09 -50.60 11.82
C GLY A 95 40.74 -49.86 10.53
N GLU A 96 41.68 -49.72 9.59
CA GLU A 96 41.39 -49.48 8.16
C GLU A 96 41.03 -50.81 7.47
N PHE A 97 39.90 -50.84 6.75
CA PHE A 97 39.56 -51.64 5.55
C PHE A 97 38.04 -51.42 5.27
N MET A 98 37.46 -51.30 4.08
CA MET A 98 37.85 -51.54 2.70
C MET A 98 36.78 -50.88 1.80
N GLU A 99 37.16 -50.46 0.59
CA GLU A 99 36.24 -50.27 -0.54
C GLU A 99 35.74 -51.62 -1.06
N GLU A 100 34.49 -51.69 -1.55
CA GLU A 100 34.22 -52.34 -2.84
C GLU A 100 32.87 -51.91 -3.42
N GLU A 101 32.89 -51.70 -4.73
CA GLU A 101 31.77 -51.39 -5.62
C GLU A 101 30.86 -52.59 -5.85
N SER A 102 29.60 -52.31 -6.22
CA SER A 102 28.91 -53.10 -7.24
C SER A 102 27.85 -52.26 -7.98
N GLN A 103 28.10 -52.04 -9.27
CA GLN A 103 27.13 -51.82 -10.37
C GLN A 103 26.16 -53.04 -10.46
N ASP A 104 25.00 -53.08 -11.12
CA ASP A 104 24.25 -52.23 -12.05
C ASP A 104 22.80 -52.78 -12.19
N GLU A 105 21.99 -52.09 -13.00
CA GLU A 105 20.83 -52.53 -13.81
C GLU A 105 19.40 -52.07 -13.43
N SER A 106 19.03 -50.93 -14.05
CA SER A 106 18.04 -50.73 -15.15
C SER A 106 16.52 -50.99 -14.99
N SER A 107 15.79 -50.24 -15.84
CA SER A 107 14.37 -50.26 -16.24
C SER A 107 13.42 -49.37 -15.41
N GLU A 108 12.51 -48.56 -15.95
CA GLU A 108 12.12 -48.17 -17.32
C GLU A 108 11.35 -46.84 -17.23
N GLU A 109 11.34 -46.06 -18.33
CA GLU A 109 10.58 -44.82 -18.50
C GLU A 109 9.10 -45.14 -18.76
N GLU A 110 8.17 -44.42 -18.13
CA GLU A 110 6.78 -44.33 -18.59
C GLU A 110 6.38 -42.85 -18.66
N GLU A 111 6.39 -42.31 -19.88
CA GLU A 111 5.69 -41.09 -20.25
C GLU A 111 4.21 -41.45 -20.48
N GLU A 112 3.28 -40.96 -19.65
CA GLU A 112 1.85 -41.10 -19.94
C GLU A 112 1.40 -40.07 -20.98
N GLU A 113 0.87 -40.59 -22.08
CA GLU A 113 0.24 -39.88 -23.19
C GLU A 113 -1.02 -39.13 -22.75
N CYS A 114 -1.12 -37.85 -23.06
CA CYS A 114 -2.38 -37.10 -22.97
C CYS A 114 -3.29 -37.45 -24.17
N GLU A 115 -4.39 -38.14 -23.91
CA GLU A 115 -5.46 -38.38 -24.88
C GLU A 115 -6.11 -37.07 -25.37
N THR A 116 -6.07 -36.86 -26.68
CA THR A 116 -6.70 -35.73 -27.38
C THR A 116 -8.12 -36.12 -27.80
N MET A 117 -9.16 -35.52 -27.20
CA MET A 117 -10.53 -35.62 -27.72
C MET A 117 -11.06 -34.27 -28.23
N THR A 118 -11.12 -34.19 -29.56
CA THR A 118 -12.15 -33.60 -30.44
C THR A 118 -12.72 -32.21 -30.11
N ILE A 119 -12.20 -31.20 -30.80
CA ILE A 119 -12.79 -29.87 -31.03
C ILE A 119 -13.82 -29.93 -32.17
N GLY A 120 -15.04 -29.44 -31.91
CA GLY A 120 -15.91 -28.76 -32.86
C GLY A 120 -16.36 -27.47 -32.17
N GLU A 121 -16.34 -26.27 -32.75
CA GLU A 121 -16.77 -25.84 -34.08
C GLU A 121 -16.03 -24.53 -34.40
N SER A 122 -15.61 -24.36 -35.65
CA SER A 122 -14.68 -23.31 -36.12
C SER A 122 -15.25 -21.89 -36.03
N VAL A 123 -14.89 -21.15 -34.98
CA VAL A 123 -14.74 -19.69 -35.06
C VAL A 123 -13.36 -19.45 -35.70
N ARG A 124 -13.26 -18.55 -36.68
CA ARG A 124 -11.98 -18.25 -37.36
C ARG A 124 -10.91 -17.85 -36.33
N ASP A 125 -9.99 -18.78 -36.09
CA ASP A 125 -8.97 -18.77 -35.04
C ASP A 125 -7.79 -17.82 -35.38
N ASP A 126 -7.44 -17.75 -36.67
CA ASP A 126 -6.25 -17.06 -37.20
C ASP A 126 -6.17 -15.54 -36.96
N LEU A 127 -7.23 -14.90 -36.43
CA LEU A 127 -7.28 -13.45 -36.17
C LEU A 127 -7.39 -13.10 -34.68
N TYR A 128 -7.45 -14.09 -33.79
CA TYR A 128 -7.58 -13.90 -32.35
C TYR A 128 -6.21 -13.60 -31.72
N ASP A 129 -5.18 -14.36 -32.12
CA ASP A 129 -3.82 -14.26 -31.59
C ASP A 129 -3.12 -12.92 -31.88
N GLU A 130 -3.42 -12.27 -33.02
CA GLU A 130 -2.76 -10.99 -33.38
C GLU A 130 -3.22 -9.79 -32.53
N LYS A 131 -4.30 -9.92 -31.75
CA LYS A 131 -4.91 -8.82 -30.97
C LYS A 131 -4.91 -9.02 -29.47
N VAL A 132 -4.50 -10.20 -29.00
CA VAL A 132 -4.42 -10.53 -27.58
C VAL A 132 -2.98 -10.34 -27.11
N ASP A 133 -2.79 -9.36 -26.22
CA ASP A 133 -1.53 -9.22 -25.50
C ASP A 133 -1.54 -10.25 -24.36
N GLU A 134 -0.95 -11.42 -24.61
CA GLU A 134 -0.88 -12.55 -23.67
C GLU A 134 -0.38 -12.10 -22.29
N GLU A 135 0.61 -11.20 -22.23
CA GLU A 135 1.15 -10.71 -20.97
C GLU A 135 0.11 -9.90 -20.16
N ALA A 136 -0.73 -9.12 -20.85
CA ALA A 136 -1.76 -8.34 -20.21
C ALA A 136 -2.88 -9.24 -19.66
N GLU A 137 -3.23 -10.30 -20.38
CA GLU A 137 -4.19 -11.31 -19.93
C GLU A 137 -3.67 -12.12 -18.75
N GLU A 138 -2.41 -12.55 -18.78
CA GLU A 138 -1.75 -13.23 -17.66
C GLU A 138 -1.76 -12.36 -16.40
N LYS A 139 -1.37 -11.08 -16.52
CA LYS A 139 -1.41 -10.12 -15.40
C LYS A 139 -2.84 -9.92 -14.88
N MET A 140 -3.85 -9.95 -15.74
CA MET A 140 -5.25 -9.88 -15.31
C MET A 140 -5.69 -11.16 -14.60
N LEU A 141 -5.31 -12.33 -15.11
CA LEU A 141 -5.58 -13.62 -14.47
C LEU A 141 -4.95 -13.71 -13.08
N GLU A 142 -3.71 -13.24 -12.94
CA GLU A 142 -3.04 -13.12 -11.65
C GLU A 142 -3.79 -12.19 -10.69
N LYS A 143 -4.34 -11.07 -11.18
CA LYS A 143 -5.16 -10.17 -10.37
C LYS A 143 -6.43 -10.86 -9.88
N TYR A 144 -7.13 -11.62 -10.74
CA TYR A 144 -8.29 -12.41 -10.33
C TYR A 144 -7.93 -13.46 -9.28
N LYS A 145 -6.80 -14.17 -9.44
CA LYS A 145 -6.29 -15.10 -8.43
C LYS A 145 -6.00 -14.38 -7.11
N GLN A 146 -5.35 -13.22 -7.15
CA GLN A 146 -5.02 -12.42 -5.96
C GLN A 146 -6.26 -11.89 -5.24
N GLU A 147 -7.29 -11.42 -5.97
CA GLU A 147 -8.54 -10.94 -5.37
C GLU A 147 -9.27 -12.09 -4.63
N ARG A 148 -9.43 -13.24 -5.29
CA ARG A 148 -10.03 -14.44 -4.68
C ARG A 148 -9.26 -14.92 -3.45
N LEU A 149 -7.92 -14.89 -3.52
CA LEU A 149 -7.07 -15.25 -2.38
C LEU A 149 -7.22 -14.27 -1.22
N GLU A 150 -7.33 -12.97 -1.49
CA GLU A 150 -7.52 -11.94 -0.44
C GLU A 150 -8.92 -12.01 0.18
N GLU A 151 -9.95 -12.39 -0.57
CA GLU A 151 -11.30 -12.64 -0.06
C GLU A 151 -11.34 -13.86 0.86
N MET A 152 -10.71 -14.97 0.47
CA MET A 152 -10.63 -16.19 1.28
C MET A 152 -9.69 -16.02 2.50
N PHE A 153 -8.56 -15.34 2.30
CA PHE A 153 -7.47 -15.20 3.27
C PHE A 153 -7.06 -13.73 3.44
N PRO A 154 -7.74 -12.98 4.34
CA PRO A 154 -7.56 -11.53 4.41
C PRO A 154 -6.21 -11.13 4.99
N ASP A 155 -5.42 -10.42 4.19
CA ASP A 155 -4.05 -9.93 4.44
C ASP A 155 -3.02 -11.01 4.81
N GLU A 156 -3.29 -12.29 4.55
CA GLU A 156 -2.32 -13.37 4.79
C GLU A 156 -1.15 -13.26 3.81
N VAL A 157 0.08 -13.35 4.33
CA VAL A 157 1.31 -13.29 3.54
C VAL A 157 2.29 -14.32 4.09
N ASP A 158 2.82 -15.15 3.18
CA ASP A 158 3.85 -16.11 3.54
C ASP A 158 5.16 -15.42 3.89
N THR A 159 5.80 -15.89 4.96
CA THR A 159 7.13 -15.43 5.35
C THR A 159 8.16 -15.98 4.35
N PRO A 160 9.09 -15.14 3.84
CA PRO A 160 10.09 -15.63 2.90
C PRO A 160 11.12 -16.44 3.67
N ARG A 161 11.70 -17.43 3.00
CA ARG A 161 12.82 -18.21 3.57
C ARG A 161 14.16 -17.50 3.34
N ASP A 162 14.26 -16.75 2.25
CA ASP A 162 15.53 -16.16 1.80
C ASP A 162 15.92 -14.90 2.60
N VAL A 163 14.93 -14.15 3.08
CA VAL A 163 15.12 -12.89 3.82
C VAL A 163 14.57 -13.01 5.22
N ALA A 164 15.38 -12.64 6.23
CA ALA A 164 14.95 -12.61 7.62
C ALA A 164 13.67 -11.77 7.80
N ALA A 165 12.70 -12.29 8.56
CA ALA A 165 11.40 -11.68 8.71
C ALA A 165 11.50 -10.30 9.37
N ARG A 166 12.44 -10.10 10.30
CA ARG A 166 12.68 -8.78 10.91
C ARG A 166 13.05 -7.71 9.87
N ILE A 167 13.86 -8.06 8.87
CA ILE A 167 14.32 -7.12 7.83
C ILE A 167 13.16 -6.81 6.88
N ARG A 168 12.44 -7.84 6.42
CA ARG A 168 11.27 -7.65 5.53
C ARG A 168 10.17 -6.82 6.20
N PHE A 169 9.95 -7.02 7.49
CA PHE A 169 8.89 -6.37 8.25
C PHE A 169 9.41 -5.28 9.21
N GLN A 170 10.59 -4.70 8.96
CA GLN A 170 11.23 -3.73 9.85
C GLN A 170 10.34 -2.51 10.19
N LYS A 171 9.56 -2.04 9.22
CA LYS A 171 8.65 -0.89 9.38
C LYS A 171 7.30 -1.25 10.02
N TYR A 172 7.11 -2.51 10.40
CA TYR A 172 5.86 -2.99 10.99
C TYR A 172 5.99 -3.08 12.51
N ARG A 173 4.87 -2.86 13.20
CA ARG A 173 4.75 -3.07 14.64
C ARG A 173 3.52 -3.91 14.98
N GLY A 174 3.60 -4.62 16.10
CA GLY A 174 2.44 -5.30 16.68
C GLY A 174 1.54 -4.29 17.40
N LEU A 175 0.23 -4.45 17.28
CA LEU A 175 -0.75 -3.71 18.08
C LEU A 175 -1.60 -4.71 18.85
N LYS A 176 -1.82 -4.45 20.14
CA LYS A 176 -2.72 -5.25 20.98
C LYS A 176 -4.17 -5.17 20.49
N SER A 177 -4.60 -3.96 20.11
CA SER A 177 -5.94 -3.74 19.58
C SER A 177 -5.90 -2.61 18.56
N PHE A 178 -6.39 -2.89 17.35
CA PHE A 178 -6.42 -1.90 16.27
C PHE A 178 -7.28 -0.67 16.61
N ARG A 179 -8.31 -0.84 17.45
CA ARG A 179 -9.24 0.23 17.80
C ARG A 179 -8.75 1.10 18.96
N THR A 180 -8.10 0.49 19.96
CA THR A 180 -7.81 1.18 21.23
C THR A 180 -6.33 1.53 21.40
N SER A 181 -5.41 0.83 20.72
CA SER A 181 -4.00 1.19 20.79
C SER A 181 -3.76 2.54 20.11
N PRO A 182 -3.04 3.47 20.76
CA PRO A 182 -2.74 4.77 20.18
C PRO A 182 -1.77 4.62 19.00
N TRP A 183 -1.87 5.52 18.04
CA TRP A 183 -0.94 5.69 16.93
C TRP A 183 -0.84 7.18 16.65
N ASP A 184 0.39 7.71 16.57
CA ASP A 184 0.60 9.14 16.34
C ASP A 184 0.50 9.50 14.84
N PRO A 185 -0.43 10.42 14.46
CA PRO A 185 -0.57 10.90 13.08
C PRO A 185 0.65 11.65 12.52
N LYS A 186 1.60 12.07 13.35
CA LYS A 186 2.81 12.78 12.89
C LYS A 186 4.08 11.92 12.90
N GLU A 187 3.93 10.62 13.19
CA GLU A 187 5.05 9.69 13.17
C GLU A 187 5.39 9.22 11.75
N ASN A 188 6.69 9.16 11.41
CA ASN A 188 7.23 8.62 10.17
C ASN A 188 6.58 9.21 8.90
N LEU A 189 6.39 10.54 8.87
CA LEU A 189 5.83 11.23 7.72
C LEU A 189 6.81 11.21 6.54
N PRO A 190 6.33 10.96 5.29
CA PRO A 190 7.18 11.05 4.12
C PRO A 190 7.44 12.52 3.75
N GLN A 191 8.49 12.78 2.98
CA GLN A 191 8.82 14.12 2.50
C GLN A 191 7.66 14.78 1.74
N ASP A 192 6.83 14.00 1.05
CA ASP A 192 5.63 14.48 0.35
C ASP A 192 4.63 15.18 1.28
N TYR A 193 4.59 14.83 2.58
CA TYR A 193 3.73 15.50 3.56
C TYR A 193 4.21 16.91 3.93
N ALA A 194 5.47 17.27 3.66
CA ALA A 194 5.96 18.63 3.84
C ALA A 194 5.52 19.57 2.70
N ARG A 195 5.14 19.01 1.54
CA ARG A 195 4.69 19.77 0.35
C ARG A 195 3.22 20.18 0.38
N ILE A 196 2.43 19.53 1.23
CA ILE A 196 0.98 19.73 1.30
C ILE A 196 0.58 20.79 2.32
N PHE A 197 -0.59 21.38 2.11
CA PHE A 197 -1.22 22.27 3.06
C PHE A 197 -2.16 21.51 3.99
N GLN A 198 -2.07 21.82 5.29
CA GLN A 198 -2.95 21.30 6.33
C GLN A 198 -3.83 22.42 6.89
N PHE A 199 -5.11 22.13 7.09
CA PHE A 199 -6.01 23.02 7.82
C PHE A 199 -5.93 22.73 9.31
N GLN A 200 -5.87 23.77 10.14
CA GLN A 200 -6.04 23.60 11.59
C GLN A 200 -7.44 23.09 11.93
N ASN A 201 -8.47 23.66 11.30
CA ASN A 201 -9.85 23.21 11.42
C ASN A 201 -10.58 23.39 10.08
N PHE A 202 -10.73 22.28 9.35
CA PHE A 202 -11.34 22.27 8.03
C PHE A 202 -12.79 22.74 8.03
N THR A 203 -13.61 22.22 8.93
CA THR A 203 -15.05 22.53 9.00
C THR A 203 -15.32 24.00 9.29
N ASN A 204 -14.52 24.62 10.16
CA ASN A 204 -14.66 26.03 10.51
C ASN A 204 -14.24 26.92 9.35
N THR A 205 -13.12 26.59 8.71
CA THR A 205 -12.63 27.30 7.52
C THR A 205 -13.64 27.26 6.38
N ARG A 206 -14.21 26.07 6.09
CA ARG A 206 -15.27 25.90 5.10
C ARG A 206 -16.49 26.77 5.39
N LYS A 207 -17.00 26.75 6.63
CA LYS A 207 -18.16 27.57 7.03
C LYS A 207 -17.88 29.06 6.88
N ARG A 208 -16.68 29.51 7.24
CA ARG A 208 -16.26 30.90 7.09
C ARG A 208 -16.25 31.32 5.62
N ILE A 209 -15.64 30.52 4.74
CA ILE A 209 -15.57 30.80 3.30
C ILE A 209 -16.96 30.89 2.69
N PHE A 210 -17.84 29.92 2.97
CA PHE A 210 -19.21 29.95 2.45
C PHE A 210 -20.01 31.15 2.95
N LYS A 211 -19.87 31.49 4.25
CA LYS A 211 -20.51 32.68 4.81
C LYS A 211 -19.99 33.97 4.16
N GLU A 212 -18.69 34.08 3.94
CA GLU A 212 -18.10 35.24 3.28
C GLU A 212 -18.59 35.41 1.84
N ILE A 213 -18.84 34.31 1.10
CA ILE A 213 -19.34 34.37 -0.27
C ILE A 213 -20.82 34.74 -0.31
N GLU A 214 -21.61 34.27 0.65
CA GLU A 214 -23.04 34.56 0.73
C GLU A 214 -23.33 35.98 1.23
N GLU A 215 -22.54 36.49 2.20
CA GLU A 215 -22.73 37.82 2.77
C GLU A 215 -22.05 38.93 1.98
N LYS A 216 -20.93 38.65 1.31
CA LYS A 216 -20.30 39.64 0.44
C LYS A 216 -21.02 39.62 -0.91
N GLU A 217 -21.89 40.60 -1.13
CA GLU A 217 -22.18 41.05 -2.49
C GLU A 217 -20.88 41.61 -3.06
N VAL A 218 -20.10 40.73 -3.69
CA VAL A 218 -18.83 41.12 -4.29
C VAL A 218 -19.15 42.06 -5.44
N GLU A 219 -18.51 43.24 -5.43
CA GLU A 219 -18.54 44.20 -6.51
C GLU A 219 -17.89 43.57 -7.76
N GLY A 220 -18.69 42.84 -8.54
CA GLY A 220 -18.23 41.96 -9.62
C GLY A 220 -19.33 41.66 -10.63
N ALA A 221 -19.06 40.74 -11.56
CA ALA A 221 -20.04 40.33 -12.55
C ALA A 221 -21.17 39.51 -11.89
N GLU A 222 -22.41 39.96 -12.05
CA GLU A 222 -23.60 39.27 -11.55
C GLU A 222 -24.00 38.09 -12.44
N VAL A 223 -24.83 37.20 -11.88
CA VAL A 223 -25.35 36.04 -12.60
C VAL A 223 -26.24 36.49 -13.78
N GLY A 224 -26.03 35.89 -14.96
CA GLY A 224 -26.82 36.15 -16.17
C GLY A 224 -26.22 37.19 -17.12
N TRP A 225 -25.11 37.85 -16.75
CA TRP A 225 -24.44 38.80 -17.64
C TRP A 225 -23.61 38.10 -18.71
N TYR A 226 -23.61 38.66 -19.92
CA TYR A 226 -22.67 38.25 -20.98
C TYR A 226 -21.32 38.92 -20.75
N VAL A 227 -20.33 38.13 -20.35
CA VAL A 227 -19.00 38.62 -19.98
C VAL A 227 -17.92 38.06 -20.91
N THR A 228 -16.86 38.84 -21.12
CA THR A 228 -15.65 38.39 -21.80
C THR A 228 -14.53 38.27 -20.77
N LEU A 229 -13.95 37.08 -20.63
CA LEU A 229 -12.88 36.80 -19.68
C LEU A 229 -11.52 36.88 -20.38
N HIS A 230 -10.64 37.75 -19.88
CA HIS A 230 -9.25 37.83 -20.33
C HIS A 230 -8.37 37.07 -19.34
N VAL A 231 -7.94 35.87 -19.72
CA VAL A 231 -7.14 34.97 -18.87
C VAL A 231 -5.68 35.01 -19.30
N SER A 232 -4.77 35.15 -18.34
CA SER A 232 -3.33 35.08 -18.58
C SER A 232 -2.84 33.64 -18.78
N GLU A 233 -1.81 33.46 -19.62
CA GLU A 233 -1.04 32.20 -19.71
C GLU A 233 -1.86 30.94 -20.04
N VAL A 234 -2.74 31.04 -21.04
CA VAL A 234 -3.53 29.89 -21.52
C VAL A 234 -2.78 29.15 -22.64
N PRO A 235 -2.60 27.82 -22.57
CA PRO A 235 -1.94 27.08 -23.63
C PRO A 235 -2.79 27.00 -24.91
N LEU A 236 -2.12 27.05 -26.07
CA LEU A 236 -2.76 27.03 -27.39
C LEU A 236 -3.61 25.77 -27.64
N SER A 237 -3.26 24.65 -27.00
CA SER A 237 -4.00 23.40 -27.10
C SER A 237 -5.48 23.55 -26.73
N VAL A 238 -5.82 24.40 -25.75
CA VAL A 238 -7.21 24.65 -25.32
C VAL A 238 -8.04 25.23 -26.46
N VAL A 239 -7.47 26.15 -27.23
CA VAL A 239 -8.13 26.77 -28.38
C VAL A 239 -8.33 25.76 -29.51
N GLU A 240 -7.37 24.87 -29.71
CA GLU A 240 -7.48 23.79 -30.70
C GLU A 240 -8.59 22.81 -30.35
N TYR A 241 -8.70 22.39 -29.09
CA TYR A 241 -9.78 21.52 -28.62
C TYR A 241 -11.15 22.19 -28.75
N PHE A 242 -11.25 23.48 -28.43
CA PHE A 242 -12.47 24.24 -28.62
C PHE A 242 -12.90 24.31 -30.10
N LYS A 243 -11.94 24.54 -31.01
CA LYS A 243 -12.21 24.52 -32.47
C LYS A 243 -12.64 23.16 -32.98
N ARG A 244 -12.22 22.05 -32.33
CA ARG A 244 -12.68 20.69 -32.62
C ARG A 244 -14.10 20.40 -32.12
N GLY A 245 -14.69 21.31 -31.34
CA GLY A 245 -16.06 21.21 -30.83
C GLY A 245 -16.18 20.80 -29.36
N ALA A 246 -15.07 20.73 -28.61
CA ALA A 246 -15.12 20.47 -27.17
C ALA A 246 -15.61 21.73 -26.41
N PRO A 247 -16.59 21.61 -25.50
CA PRO A 247 -17.06 22.76 -24.72
C PRO A 247 -16.00 23.20 -23.70
N LEU A 248 -15.85 24.52 -23.54
CA LEU A 248 -15.04 25.11 -22.49
C LEU A 248 -15.94 25.58 -21.35
N ILE A 249 -15.71 25.05 -20.16
CA ILE A 249 -16.33 25.51 -18.92
C ILE A 249 -15.23 26.06 -18.01
N ALA A 250 -15.47 27.24 -17.44
CA ALA A 250 -14.56 27.89 -16.51
C ALA A 250 -15.30 28.17 -15.20
N ILE A 251 -14.61 27.97 -14.08
CA ILE A 251 -15.21 28.07 -12.75
C ILE A 251 -14.25 28.86 -11.87
N SER A 252 -14.80 29.81 -11.13
CA SER A 252 -14.04 30.55 -10.13
C SER A 252 -13.72 29.65 -8.95
N LEU A 253 -12.44 29.57 -8.60
CA LEU A 253 -11.98 28.77 -7.47
C LEU A 253 -12.23 29.50 -6.15
N LEU A 254 -12.49 28.73 -5.10
CA LEU A 254 -12.60 29.28 -3.75
C LEU A 254 -11.21 29.52 -3.14
N PRO A 255 -11.09 30.38 -2.12
CA PRO A 255 -9.82 30.60 -1.43
C PRO A 255 -9.20 29.28 -0.97
N HIS A 256 -7.91 29.11 -1.27
CA HIS A 256 -7.13 27.89 -0.96
C HIS A 256 -7.42 26.64 -1.80
N GLU A 257 -8.30 26.69 -2.81
CA GLU A 257 -8.56 25.50 -3.65
C GLU A 257 -7.44 25.18 -4.65
N GLN A 258 -6.53 26.12 -4.98
CA GLN A 258 -5.35 25.75 -5.79
C GLN A 258 -4.31 24.94 -5.01
N LYS A 259 -4.36 24.95 -3.68
CA LYS A 259 -3.35 24.31 -2.82
C LYS A 259 -3.53 22.80 -2.80
N MET A 260 -2.43 22.07 -2.72
CA MET A 260 -2.42 20.61 -2.62
C MET A 260 -2.64 20.13 -1.19
N SER A 261 -3.46 19.08 -1.03
CA SER A 261 -3.64 18.39 0.25
C SER A 261 -3.99 16.91 0.05
N VAL A 262 -4.34 16.22 1.14
CA VAL A 262 -4.80 14.83 1.10
C VAL A 262 -6.33 14.82 1.12
N LEU A 263 -6.92 14.42 0.00
CA LEU A 263 -8.37 14.31 -0.15
C LEU A 263 -8.82 12.90 0.26
N ASN A 264 -9.90 12.85 1.03
CA ASN A 264 -10.59 11.63 1.42
C ASN A 264 -11.98 11.60 0.76
N MET A 265 -12.25 10.55 0.00
CA MET A 265 -13.48 10.40 -0.80
C MET A 265 -14.14 9.07 -0.44
N VAL A 266 -15.44 9.06 -0.17
CA VAL A 266 -16.20 7.83 0.07
C VAL A 266 -16.77 7.37 -1.26
N VAL A 267 -16.46 6.14 -1.66
CA VAL A 267 -16.82 5.58 -2.95
C VAL A 267 -17.41 4.19 -2.78
N SER A 268 -18.44 3.89 -3.57
CA SER A 268 -18.98 2.55 -3.75
C SER A 268 -18.65 2.06 -5.15
N ARG A 269 -18.37 0.77 -5.27
CA ARG A 269 -18.10 0.15 -6.56
C ARG A 269 -19.35 0.17 -7.43
N HIS A 270 -19.20 0.47 -8.71
CA HIS A 270 -20.29 0.45 -9.67
C HIS A 270 -20.58 -1.00 -10.09
N PRO A 271 -21.84 -1.50 -10.02
CA PRO A 271 -22.18 -2.88 -10.34
C PRO A 271 -21.86 -3.31 -11.79
N GLY A 272 -21.78 -2.35 -12.70
CA GLY A 272 -21.51 -2.61 -14.12
C GLY A 272 -20.06 -3.01 -14.44
N ASN A 273 -19.13 -2.95 -13.49
CA ASN A 273 -17.74 -3.36 -13.71
C ASN A 273 -17.27 -4.36 -12.63
N THR A 274 -17.00 -5.59 -13.06
CA THR A 274 -16.53 -6.71 -12.23
C THR A 274 -15.02 -6.91 -12.27
N GLU A 275 -14.26 -6.06 -12.97
CA GLU A 275 -12.79 -6.17 -13.02
C GLU A 275 -12.12 -5.86 -11.68
N PRO A 276 -11.17 -6.68 -11.20
CA PRO A 276 -10.43 -6.37 -9.97
C PRO A 276 -9.64 -5.07 -10.14
N VAL A 277 -9.85 -4.14 -9.19
CA VAL A 277 -9.09 -2.89 -9.10
C VAL A 277 -8.22 -2.94 -7.86
N LYS A 278 -6.90 -2.93 -8.05
CA LYS A 278 -5.92 -3.01 -6.96
C LYS A 278 -5.62 -1.61 -6.44
N ALA A 279 -5.35 -1.51 -5.14
CA ALA A 279 -4.89 -0.27 -4.54
C ALA A 279 -3.54 0.15 -5.12
N LYS A 280 -3.33 1.47 -5.28
CA LYS A 280 -2.18 2.10 -5.95
C LYS A 280 -2.10 1.90 -7.46
N GLU A 281 -3.14 1.36 -8.08
CA GLU A 281 -3.31 1.48 -9.53
C GLU A 281 -3.71 2.91 -9.88
N GLU A 282 -3.31 3.36 -11.06
CA GLU A 282 -3.64 4.69 -11.52
C GLU A 282 -5.09 4.75 -12.00
N LEU A 283 -5.85 5.69 -11.47
CA LEU A 283 -7.26 5.90 -11.78
C LEU A 283 -7.48 7.34 -12.20
N ILE A 284 -8.49 7.54 -13.04
CA ILE A 284 -8.95 8.85 -13.47
C ILE A 284 -10.03 9.30 -12.50
N PHE A 285 -9.82 10.46 -11.88
CA PHE A 285 -10.72 11.08 -10.93
C PHE A 285 -11.48 12.20 -11.60
N HIS A 286 -12.80 12.19 -11.45
CA HIS A 286 -13.62 13.37 -11.61
C HIS A 286 -14.09 13.78 -10.21
N CYS A 287 -13.50 14.82 -9.64
CA CYS A 287 -13.84 15.34 -8.31
C CYS A 287 -14.47 16.72 -8.46
N GLY A 288 -15.79 16.79 -8.36
CA GLY A 288 -16.56 17.97 -8.74
C GLY A 288 -16.30 18.32 -10.21
N PHE A 289 -15.67 19.46 -10.44
CA PHE A 289 -15.32 19.94 -11.79
C PHE A 289 -13.88 19.65 -12.20
N ARG A 290 -13.06 19.08 -11.30
CA ARG A 290 -11.65 18.77 -11.58
C ARG A 290 -11.53 17.36 -12.14
N ARG A 291 -10.68 17.22 -13.16
CA ARG A 291 -10.29 15.93 -13.77
C ARG A 291 -8.79 15.76 -13.60
N PHE A 292 -8.35 14.60 -13.12
CA PHE A 292 -6.93 14.30 -12.96
C PHE A 292 -6.70 12.79 -12.85
N ARG A 293 -5.46 12.36 -13.04
CA ARG A 293 -5.02 10.98 -12.79
C ARG A 293 -4.26 10.92 -11.47
N ALA A 294 -4.47 9.86 -10.70
CA ALA A 294 -3.72 9.60 -9.48
C ALA A 294 -3.82 8.14 -9.03
N SER A 295 -2.90 7.72 -8.17
CA SER A 295 -2.88 6.39 -7.56
C SER A 295 -3.40 6.43 -6.10
N PRO A 296 -4.66 6.02 -5.84
CA PRO A 296 -5.23 6.10 -4.50
C PRO A 296 -4.83 4.94 -3.58
N LEU A 297 -5.04 5.17 -2.29
CA LEU A 297 -5.17 4.10 -1.29
C LEU A 297 -6.63 3.84 -0.98
N PHE A 298 -7.00 2.56 -0.89
CA PHE A 298 -8.32 2.16 -0.40
C PHE A 298 -8.25 1.82 1.09
N SER A 299 -9.27 2.23 1.82
CA SER A 299 -9.37 2.02 3.26
C SER A 299 -10.81 1.84 3.71
N GLN A 300 -11.02 1.20 4.84
CA GLN A 300 -12.36 1.01 5.40
C GLN A 300 -12.97 2.33 5.86
N HIS A 301 -14.28 2.48 5.64
CA HIS A 301 -15.06 3.61 6.15
C HIS A 301 -15.48 3.35 7.61
N THR A 302 -14.69 3.85 8.55
CA THR A 302 -14.91 3.70 10.00
C THR A 302 -14.83 5.04 10.71
N ALA A 303 -15.43 5.18 11.88
CA ALA A 303 -15.36 6.39 12.70
C ALA A 303 -14.11 6.50 13.60
N ALA A 304 -13.28 5.45 13.66
CA ALA A 304 -12.02 5.46 14.42
C ALA A 304 -10.89 6.10 13.61
N ASP A 305 -9.89 6.69 14.28
CA ASP A 305 -8.78 7.39 13.60
C ASP A 305 -7.83 6.47 12.80
N LYS A 306 -7.86 5.17 13.11
CA LYS A 306 -7.08 4.14 12.42
C LYS A 306 -7.98 3.45 11.41
N HIS A 307 -7.62 3.50 10.13
CA HIS A 307 -8.39 2.87 9.06
C HIS A 307 -7.61 1.72 8.43
N LYS A 308 -8.23 0.55 8.36
CA LYS A 308 -7.61 -0.62 7.74
C LYS A 308 -7.50 -0.39 6.23
N PHE A 309 -6.29 -0.54 5.69
CA PHE A 309 -6.03 -0.56 4.25
C PHE A 309 -6.71 -1.77 3.60
N GLN A 310 -7.31 -1.55 2.43
CA GLN A 310 -7.86 -2.60 1.58
C GLN A 310 -7.04 -2.73 0.31
N ARG A 311 -6.72 -3.96 -0.09
CA ARG A 311 -5.87 -4.20 -1.27
C ARG A 311 -6.64 -4.10 -2.57
N PHE A 312 -7.93 -4.41 -2.55
CA PHE A 312 -8.83 -4.40 -3.69
C PHE A 312 -10.09 -3.59 -3.36
N LEU A 313 -10.74 -3.10 -4.42
CA LEU A 313 -12.04 -2.45 -4.33
C LEU A 313 -13.16 -3.51 -4.26
N THR A 314 -13.69 -3.77 -3.06
CA THR A 314 -14.77 -4.73 -2.86
C THR A 314 -16.12 -4.21 -3.37
N ALA A 315 -17.00 -5.09 -3.86
CA ALA A 315 -18.31 -4.71 -4.39
C ALA A 315 -19.32 -4.26 -3.31
N ASP A 316 -19.32 -4.91 -2.15
CA ASP A 316 -20.41 -4.78 -1.18
C ASP A 316 -20.26 -3.60 -0.19
N MET A 317 -19.06 -3.04 -0.09
CA MET A 317 -18.74 -2.04 0.95
C MET A 317 -18.32 -0.71 0.36
N ALA A 318 -18.83 0.38 0.95
CA ALA A 318 -18.30 1.70 0.72
C ALA A 318 -16.87 1.80 1.29
N LEU A 319 -15.95 2.25 0.46
CA LEU A 319 -14.53 2.40 0.78
C LEU A 319 -14.16 3.87 0.78
N VAL A 320 -13.15 4.23 1.56
CA VAL A 320 -12.55 5.56 1.51
C VAL A 320 -11.29 5.50 0.66
N VAL A 321 -11.30 6.31 -0.38
CA VAL A 321 -10.17 6.59 -1.26
C VAL A 321 -9.40 7.78 -0.70
N THR A 322 -8.11 7.59 -0.46
CA THR A 322 -7.19 8.65 0.01
C THR A 322 -6.12 8.92 -1.05
N VAL A 323 -5.97 10.18 -1.46
CA VAL A 323 -5.06 10.59 -2.54
C VAL A 323 -4.56 12.03 -2.35
N TYR A 324 -3.39 12.36 -2.91
CA TYR A 324 -2.94 13.74 -3.03
C TYR A 324 -3.66 14.41 -4.20
N ALA A 325 -4.33 15.53 -3.94
CA ALA A 325 -5.01 16.31 -4.96
C ALA A 325 -5.22 17.76 -4.49
N PRO A 326 -5.54 18.69 -5.41
CA PRO A 326 -5.90 20.05 -5.05
C PRO A 326 -7.14 20.06 -4.14
N ILE A 327 -7.11 20.93 -3.13
CA ILE A 327 -8.19 21.09 -2.18
C ILE A 327 -9.48 21.47 -2.92
N THR A 328 -10.58 20.80 -2.57
CA THR A 328 -11.92 21.14 -3.05
C THR A 328 -12.84 21.10 -1.85
N PHE A 329 -13.73 22.09 -1.69
CA PHE A 329 -14.63 22.10 -0.54
C PHE A 329 -15.85 21.18 -0.77
N PRO A 330 -16.19 20.27 0.16
CA PRO A 330 -17.41 19.48 0.09
C PRO A 330 -18.66 20.37 0.22
N PRO A 331 -19.78 20.01 -0.43
CA PRO A 331 -20.04 18.74 -1.13
C PRO A 331 -19.55 18.74 -2.58
N ALA A 332 -18.84 17.67 -2.97
CA ALA A 332 -18.45 17.43 -4.36
C ALA A 332 -18.71 15.95 -4.70
N SER A 333 -19.32 15.68 -5.85
CA SER A 333 -19.46 14.32 -6.37
C SER A 333 -18.12 13.81 -6.87
N VAL A 334 -17.88 12.51 -6.73
CA VAL A 334 -16.64 11.87 -7.14
C VAL A 334 -16.97 10.67 -8.02
N LEU A 335 -16.36 10.61 -9.20
CA LEU A 335 -16.39 9.45 -10.08
C LEU A 335 -14.97 8.96 -10.32
N LEU A 336 -14.79 7.64 -10.34
CA LEU A 336 -13.53 7.02 -10.66
C LEU A 336 -13.70 6.22 -11.93
N PHE A 337 -12.74 6.39 -12.85
CA PHE A 337 -12.66 5.65 -14.10
C PHE A 337 -11.31 4.96 -14.21
N LYS A 338 -11.31 3.82 -14.91
CA LYS A 338 -10.10 3.13 -15.35
C LYS A 338 -10.01 3.25 -16.87
N GLN A 339 -8.82 3.53 -17.38
CA GLN A 339 -8.57 3.56 -18.81
C GLN A 339 -8.30 2.14 -19.32
N ASN A 340 -9.06 1.70 -20.31
CA ASN A 340 -8.83 0.43 -21.00
C ASN A 340 -7.79 0.60 -22.11
N SER A 341 -7.25 -0.50 -22.64
CA SER A 341 -6.21 -0.49 -23.68
C SER A 341 -6.60 0.25 -24.96
N LYS A 342 -7.90 0.36 -25.26
CA LYS A 342 -8.46 1.10 -26.41
C LYS A 342 -8.72 2.59 -26.14
N GLY A 343 -8.30 3.12 -24.98
CA GLY A 343 -8.58 4.50 -24.57
C GLY A 343 -10.02 4.79 -24.13
N MET A 344 -10.84 3.74 -23.92
CA MET A 344 -12.17 3.88 -23.34
C MET A 344 -12.08 3.99 -21.82
N HIS A 345 -12.91 4.83 -21.22
CA HIS A 345 -12.98 4.97 -19.76
C HIS A 345 -14.10 4.09 -19.21
N SER A 346 -13.74 3.11 -18.39
CA SER A 346 -14.69 2.25 -17.69
C SER A 346 -15.00 2.82 -16.31
N LEU A 347 -16.28 3.04 -16.00
CA LEU A 347 -16.72 3.52 -14.69
C LEU A 347 -16.54 2.39 -13.65
N ILE A 348 -15.69 2.64 -12.66
CA ILE A 348 -15.38 1.66 -11.61
C ILE A 348 -16.10 1.95 -10.30
N ALA A 349 -16.24 3.22 -9.93
CA ALA A 349 -16.81 3.60 -8.65
C ALA A 349 -17.45 4.99 -8.71
N THR A 350 -18.48 5.16 -7.89
CA THR A 350 -19.24 6.40 -7.72
C THR A 350 -19.24 6.79 -6.26
N GLY A 351 -19.16 8.08 -5.95
CA GLY A 351 -19.03 8.52 -4.58
C GLY A 351 -19.13 10.02 -4.41
N HIS A 352 -18.67 10.48 -3.25
CA HIS A 352 -18.62 11.88 -2.89
C HIS A 352 -17.39 12.18 -2.05
N LEU A 353 -16.97 13.45 -2.07
CA LEU A 353 -15.88 13.95 -1.25
C LEU A 353 -16.33 14.01 0.22
N LEU A 354 -15.56 13.37 1.09
CA LEU A 354 -15.84 13.33 2.53
C LEU A 354 -15.22 14.54 3.22
N SER A 355 -13.90 14.62 3.19
CA SER A 355 -13.12 15.61 3.92
C SER A 355 -11.72 15.74 3.33
N VAL A 356 -11.04 16.82 3.69
CA VAL A 356 -9.66 17.10 3.28
C VAL A 356 -8.81 17.19 4.53
N ASP A 357 -8.15 16.09 4.85
CA ASP A 357 -7.50 15.86 6.14
C ASP A 357 -6.33 14.88 5.99
N PRO A 358 -5.08 15.36 6.12
CA PRO A 358 -3.87 14.52 5.99
C PRO A 358 -3.61 13.65 7.22
N ASP A 359 -4.23 13.98 8.37
CA ASP A 359 -4.07 13.26 9.63
C ASP A 359 -4.79 11.90 9.63
N ARG A 360 -5.71 11.67 8.68
CA ARG A 360 -6.41 10.40 8.55
C ARG A 360 -5.44 9.26 8.23
N MET A 361 -5.30 8.31 9.15
CA MET A 361 -4.27 7.26 9.04
C MET A 361 -4.79 6.01 8.34
N VAL A 362 -4.16 5.67 7.21
CA VAL A 362 -4.37 4.38 6.53
C VAL A 362 -3.30 3.39 6.99
N ILE A 363 -3.72 2.26 7.55
CA ILE A 363 -2.82 1.26 8.15
C ILE A 363 -2.92 -0.05 7.38
N LYS A 364 -1.80 -0.48 6.80
CA LYS A 364 -1.65 -1.78 6.16
C LYS A 364 -1.39 -2.86 7.21
N ARG A 365 -2.27 -3.86 7.24
CA ARG A 365 -2.09 -5.08 8.01
C ARG A 365 -1.35 -6.13 7.17
N VAL A 366 -0.52 -6.92 7.81
CA VAL A 366 0.02 -8.17 7.29
C VAL A 366 -0.23 -9.24 8.34
N VAL A 367 -0.72 -10.40 7.90
CA VAL A 367 -0.98 -11.55 8.77
C VAL A 367 0.02 -12.64 8.43
N LEU A 368 0.88 -13.00 9.39
CA LEU A 368 1.78 -14.13 9.25
C LEU A 368 1.09 -15.38 9.79
N SER A 369 1.09 -16.45 8.99
CA SER A 369 0.45 -17.72 9.32
C SER A 369 1.47 -18.71 9.90
N GLY A 370 1.02 -19.55 10.81
CA GLY A 370 1.82 -20.61 11.43
C GLY A 370 0.97 -21.80 11.80
N HIS A 371 1.57 -22.99 11.73
CA HIS A 371 0.89 -24.24 11.99
C HIS A 371 1.25 -24.79 13.38
N PRO A 372 0.28 -25.12 14.26
CA PRO A 372 0.55 -25.78 15.52
C PRO A 372 0.98 -27.23 15.27
N PHE A 373 2.14 -27.64 15.80
CA PHE A 373 2.67 -28.99 15.61
C PHE A 373 2.47 -29.87 16.85
N LYS A 374 3.00 -29.45 18.02
CA LYS A 374 2.81 -30.16 19.30
C LYS A 374 1.88 -29.34 20.19
N ILE A 375 0.74 -29.91 20.57
CA ILE A 375 -0.30 -29.21 21.34
C ILE A 375 -0.38 -29.81 22.75
N PHE A 376 -0.18 -28.95 23.74
CA PHE A 376 -0.44 -29.22 25.16
C PHE A 376 -1.72 -28.49 25.60
N THR A 377 -2.07 -28.55 26.89
CA THR A 377 -3.31 -27.96 27.42
C THR A 377 -3.41 -26.45 27.24
N LYS A 378 -2.34 -25.70 27.53
CA LYS A 378 -2.27 -24.21 27.37
C LYS A 378 -1.03 -23.73 26.61
N MET A 379 -0.26 -24.66 26.07
CA MET A 379 0.98 -24.38 25.35
C MET A 379 0.94 -25.13 24.03
N ALA A 380 1.45 -24.53 22.96
CA ALA A 380 1.64 -25.21 21.68
C ALA A 380 2.99 -24.83 21.07
N VAL A 381 3.62 -25.78 20.37
CA VAL A 381 4.78 -25.51 19.54
C VAL A 381 4.29 -25.18 18.13
N VAL A 382 4.63 -24.01 17.62
CA VAL A 382 4.23 -23.52 16.30
C VAL A 382 5.43 -23.57 15.35
N ARG A 383 5.19 -23.99 14.11
CA ARG A 383 6.17 -24.03 13.01
C ARG A 383 5.68 -23.26 11.78
N TYR A 384 6.60 -22.99 10.86
CA TYR A 384 6.36 -22.32 9.57
C TYR A 384 5.94 -20.84 9.64
N MET A 385 5.83 -20.25 10.83
CA MET A 385 5.63 -18.80 10.94
C MET A 385 6.93 -18.03 10.69
N PHE A 386 8.04 -18.52 11.26
CA PHE A 386 9.38 -17.98 11.06
C PHE A 386 10.35 -19.10 10.72
N PHE A 387 11.50 -18.72 10.14
CA PHE A 387 12.57 -19.65 9.78
C PHE A 387 13.88 -19.38 10.54
N SER A 388 13.98 -18.24 11.24
CA SER A 388 15.14 -17.88 12.06
C SER A 388 14.75 -17.71 13.54
N ARG A 389 15.63 -18.13 14.45
CA ARG A 389 15.48 -17.95 15.90
C ARG A 389 15.40 -16.47 16.30
N GLU A 390 16.21 -15.63 15.67
CA GLU A 390 16.28 -14.21 16.00
C GLU A 390 15.00 -13.46 15.61
N ASP A 391 14.34 -13.89 14.54
CA ASP A 391 13.04 -13.33 14.14
C ASP A 391 11.97 -13.60 15.20
N VAL A 392 11.97 -14.80 15.80
CA VAL A 392 11.04 -15.15 16.89
C VAL A 392 11.25 -14.23 18.11
N LEU A 393 12.50 -13.90 18.44
CA LEU A 393 12.82 -12.99 19.54
C LEU A 393 12.38 -11.56 19.24
N TRP A 394 12.61 -11.08 18.01
CA TRP A 394 12.16 -9.76 17.57
C TRP A 394 10.64 -9.57 17.69
N PHE A 395 9.87 -10.59 17.28
CA PHE A 395 8.41 -10.55 17.32
C PHE A 395 7.79 -11.10 18.62
N GLN A 396 8.60 -11.39 19.65
CA GLN A 396 8.11 -11.92 20.93
C GLN A 396 7.05 -11.05 21.62
N PRO A 397 7.12 -9.69 21.58
CA PRO A 397 6.10 -8.83 22.20
C PRO A 397 4.73 -8.85 21.50
N VAL A 398 4.64 -9.42 20.29
CA VAL A 398 3.42 -9.37 19.46
C VAL A 398 2.42 -10.43 19.92
N GLU A 399 1.15 -10.02 20.07
CA GLU A 399 0.05 -10.92 20.41
C GLU A 399 -0.30 -11.84 19.23
N LEU A 400 -0.44 -13.13 19.52
CA LEU A 400 -0.89 -14.16 18.60
C LEU A 400 -2.41 -14.35 18.74
N ARG A 401 -3.07 -14.62 17.61
CA ARG A 401 -4.46 -15.05 17.57
C ARG A 401 -4.59 -16.32 16.74
N THR A 402 -5.72 -16.99 16.82
CA THR A 402 -6.02 -18.16 15.99
C THR A 402 -7.28 -17.92 15.17
N LYS A 403 -7.48 -18.69 14.09
CA LYS A 403 -8.73 -18.62 13.30
C LYS A 403 -9.96 -18.97 14.15
N TRP A 404 -9.78 -19.81 15.17
CA TRP A 404 -10.84 -20.22 16.12
C TRP A 404 -10.96 -19.31 17.35
N GLY A 405 -10.35 -18.12 17.35
CA GLY A 405 -10.59 -17.08 18.35
C GLY A 405 -9.79 -17.19 19.66
N ARG A 406 -8.86 -18.15 19.78
CA ARG A 406 -7.86 -18.21 20.87
C ARG A 406 -6.84 -17.10 20.75
N ARG A 407 -6.33 -16.63 21.89
CA ARG A 407 -5.31 -15.58 22.00
C ARG A 407 -4.11 -16.07 22.79
N GLY A 408 -2.93 -15.62 22.42
CA GLY A 408 -1.68 -16.10 22.99
C GLY A 408 -0.50 -15.18 22.78
N HIS A 409 0.66 -15.60 23.28
CA HIS A 409 1.94 -14.92 23.11
C HIS A 409 3.06 -15.93 22.93
N ILE A 410 4.15 -15.50 22.31
CA ILE A 410 5.37 -16.30 22.16
C ILE A 410 6.05 -16.37 23.53
N LYS A 411 6.41 -17.58 23.95
CA LYS A 411 7.16 -17.82 25.20
C LYS A 411 8.65 -17.85 24.93
N GLU A 412 9.10 -18.78 24.09
CA GLU A 412 10.52 -18.99 23.78
C GLU A 412 10.70 -19.61 22.38
N PRO A 413 11.75 -19.24 21.64
CA PRO A 413 12.15 -19.97 20.45
C PRO A 413 12.73 -21.36 20.79
N ILE A 414 12.56 -22.31 19.89
CA ILE A 414 13.14 -23.65 19.96
C ILE A 414 14.02 -23.88 18.73
N GLY A 415 15.26 -24.29 18.95
CA GLY A 415 16.21 -24.60 17.88
C GLY A 415 16.58 -23.38 17.03
N THR A 416 17.08 -23.64 15.83
CA THR A 416 17.58 -22.63 14.89
C THR A 416 16.57 -22.29 13.79
N HIS A 417 15.67 -23.21 13.44
CA HIS A 417 14.74 -23.14 12.30
C HIS A 417 13.43 -22.34 12.57
N GLY A 418 13.41 -21.45 13.56
CA GLY A 418 12.25 -20.59 13.82
C GLY A 418 11.03 -21.28 14.45
N HIS A 419 11.19 -22.47 15.04
CA HIS A 419 10.14 -23.07 15.87
C HIS A 419 9.99 -22.27 17.18
N MET A 420 8.78 -22.23 17.74
CA MET A 420 8.53 -21.47 18.96
C MET A 420 7.49 -22.13 19.85
N LYS A 421 7.68 -22.02 21.17
CA LYS A 421 6.63 -22.33 22.15
C LYS A 421 5.77 -21.10 22.33
N CYS A 422 4.46 -21.29 22.23
CA CYS A 422 3.46 -20.25 22.43
C CYS A 422 2.53 -20.66 23.57
N ASN A 423 2.18 -19.71 24.42
CA ASN A 423 1.15 -19.87 25.43
C ASN A 423 -0.17 -19.32 24.90
N PHE A 424 -1.27 -20.02 25.16
CA PHE A 424 -2.62 -19.61 24.76
C PHE A 424 -3.58 -19.66 25.95
N ASP A 425 -4.68 -18.91 25.83
CA ASP A 425 -5.77 -18.87 26.79
C ASP A 425 -6.48 -20.23 26.98
N GLY A 426 -6.56 -21.03 25.92
CA GLY A 426 -7.13 -22.37 25.93
C GLY A 426 -6.39 -23.38 25.05
N LYS A 427 -6.90 -24.62 25.01
CA LYS A 427 -6.34 -25.70 24.19
C LYS A 427 -6.63 -25.45 22.70
N LEU A 428 -5.60 -25.57 21.86
CA LEU A 428 -5.70 -25.44 20.41
C LEU A 428 -6.21 -26.75 19.78
N LYS A 429 -6.86 -26.63 18.62
CA LYS A 429 -7.17 -27.77 17.75
C LYS A 429 -6.00 -28.03 16.80
N SER A 430 -5.83 -29.28 16.36
CA SER A 430 -4.77 -29.61 15.39
C SER A 430 -4.96 -28.96 14.02
N GLN A 431 -6.21 -28.69 13.63
CA GLN A 431 -6.56 -28.03 12.37
C GLN A 431 -6.55 -26.50 12.48
N ASP A 432 -6.19 -25.95 13.65
CA ASP A 432 -6.17 -24.51 13.86
C ASP A 432 -4.94 -23.87 13.19
N THR A 433 -5.03 -22.59 12.86
CA THR A 433 -3.92 -21.81 12.31
C THR A 433 -3.64 -20.66 13.25
N VAL A 434 -2.38 -20.55 13.67
CA VAL A 434 -1.90 -19.43 14.48
C VAL A 434 -1.55 -18.29 13.55
N LEU A 435 -2.01 -17.09 13.89
CA LEU A 435 -1.91 -15.89 13.10
C LEU A 435 -1.30 -14.76 13.94
N MET A 436 -0.37 -14.03 13.35
CA MET A 436 0.25 -12.85 13.91
C MET A 436 -0.14 -11.63 13.08
N ASN A 437 -0.66 -10.58 13.72
CA ASN A 437 -1.00 -9.34 13.01
C ASN A 437 0.11 -8.30 13.19
N LEU A 438 0.66 -7.85 12.07
CA LEU A 438 1.62 -6.76 11.99
C LEU A 438 1.00 -5.57 11.25
N TYR A 439 1.30 -4.36 11.70
CA TYR A 439 0.71 -3.13 11.16
C TYR A 439 1.78 -2.12 10.77
N LYS A 440 1.57 -1.43 9.64
CA LYS A 440 2.33 -0.23 9.29
C LYS A 440 1.42 0.84 8.71
N ARG A 441 1.74 2.11 8.96
CA ARG A 441 1.08 3.21 8.24
C ARG A 441 1.54 3.24 6.79
N VAL A 442 0.61 3.52 5.88
CA VAL A 442 0.88 3.67 4.44
C VAL A 442 0.36 5.01 3.97
N PHE A 443 1.10 5.63 3.06
CA PHE A 443 0.80 6.93 2.47
C PHE A 443 0.54 6.77 0.97
N PRO A 444 -0.31 7.62 0.36
CA PRO A 444 -0.49 7.63 -1.09
C PRO A 444 0.83 8.00 -1.78
N LYS A 445 0.94 7.73 -3.09
CA LYS A 445 2.09 8.14 -3.89
C LYS A 445 1.79 9.48 -4.56
N TRP A 446 2.79 10.37 -4.66
CA TRP A 446 2.68 11.59 -5.45
C TRP A 446 2.65 11.26 -6.95
N THR A 447 1.44 11.11 -7.49
CA THR A 447 1.18 10.70 -8.89
C THR A 447 0.09 11.56 -9.52
N TYR A 448 -0.09 12.77 -8.99
CA TYR A 448 -1.10 13.71 -9.48
C TYR A 448 -0.67 14.23 -10.85
N ASP A 449 -1.50 13.96 -11.87
CA ASP A 449 -1.37 14.54 -13.20
C ASP A 449 -2.69 15.23 -13.58
N PRO A 450 -2.69 16.56 -13.80
CA PRO A 450 -3.86 17.28 -14.31
C PRO A 450 -4.32 16.80 -15.69
N HIS A 451 -3.43 16.22 -16.50
CA HIS A 451 -3.74 15.79 -17.84
C HIS A 451 -4.48 14.45 -17.84
N VAL A 452 -5.69 14.44 -18.40
CA VAL A 452 -6.48 13.23 -18.65
C VAL A 452 -6.67 13.08 -20.15
N PRO A 453 -6.28 11.94 -20.74
CA PRO A 453 -6.53 11.67 -22.16
C PRO A 453 -8.01 11.79 -22.53
N GLU A 454 -8.30 12.24 -23.75
CA GLU A 454 -9.67 12.26 -24.26
C GLU A 454 -10.16 10.83 -24.46
N PRO A 455 -11.30 10.45 -23.85
CA PRO A 455 -11.84 9.11 -24.03
C PRO A 455 -12.36 8.93 -25.44
N VAL A 456 -12.09 7.75 -26.00
CA VAL A 456 -12.83 7.26 -27.17
C VAL A 456 -14.28 7.00 -26.76
N PRO A 457 -15.29 7.22 -27.64
CA PRO A 457 -16.67 6.92 -27.33
C PRO A 457 -16.83 5.53 -26.73
N TRP A 458 -17.55 5.45 -25.61
CA TRP A 458 -17.73 4.19 -24.91
C TRP A 458 -18.63 3.26 -25.73
N VAL A 459 -18.17 2.03 -25.94
CA VAL A 459 -18.92 0.98 -26.62
C VAL A 459 -18.97 -0.22 -25.68
N LYS A 460 -20.16 -0.84 -25.57
CA LYS A 460 -20.30 -2.11 -24.85
C LYS A 460 -19.57 -3.18 -25.66
N SER A 461 -18.54 -3.80 -25.08
CA SER A 461 -17.95 -5.01 -25.65
C SER A 461 -19.00 -6.12 -25.60
N GLU A 462 -19.34 -6.72 -26.74
CA GLU A 462 -20.29 -7.85 -26.84
C GLU A 462 -19.77 -9.16 -26.22
N ILE A 463 -18.60 -9.13 -25.57
CA ILE A 463 -18.04 -10.26 -24.84
C ILE A 463 -18.62 -10.24 -23.43
N SER A 464 -19.92 -10.47 -23.29
CA SER A 464 -20.52 -10.89 -22.03
C SER A 464 -20.76 -12.40 -22.11
N SER A 465 -19.93 -13.13 -21.36
CA SER A 465 -20.08 -14.54 -20.98
C SER A 465 -21.50 -15.10 -21.11
N THR A 466 -21.72 -15.93 -22.12
CA THR A 466 -22.65 -17.06 -22.02
C THR A 466 -22.01 -18.08 -21.07
N GLY A 467 -22.19 -17.87 -19.75
CA GLY A 467 -21.96 -18.95 -18.79
C GLY A 467 -23.10 -19.96 -18.94
N PRO A 468 -22.83 -21.27 -19.04
CA PRO A 468 -23.91 -22.25 -19.05
C PRO A 468 -24.63 -22.19 -17.69
N GLU A 469 -25.93 -21.94 -17.71
CA GLU A 469 -26.83 -22.31 -16.62
C GLU A 469 -26.72 -23.82 -16.47
N VAL A 470 -25.99 -24.27 -15.46
CA VAL A 470 -26.06 -25.65 -15.01
C VAL A 470 -27.32 -25.76 -14.19
N ASP A 471 -28.41 -26.16 -14.85
CA ASP A 471 -29.59 -26.67 -14.17
C ASP A 471 -29.17 -27.88 -13.33
N MET A 472 -29.28 -27.74 -12.00
CA MET A 472 -29.23 -28.88 -11.09
C MET A 472 -30.62 -29.54 -11.07
N GLU A 473 -30.74 -30.67 -11.75
CA GLU A 473 -31.72 -31.72 -11.37
C GLU A 473 -31.18 -32.57 -10.22
#